data_AF-A0A2V7EVL8-F1
#
_entry.id   AF-A0A2V7EVL8-F1
#
_cell.length_a   1.000
_cell.length_b   1.000
_cell.length_c   1.000
_cell.angle_alpha   90.00
_cell.angle_beta   90.00
_cell.angle_gamma   90.00
#
_symmetry.space_group_name_H-M   'P 1'
#
loop_
_entity.id
_entity.type
_entity.pdbx_description
1 polymer ?
#
loop_
_entity_poly.entity_id
_entity_poly.type
_entity_poly.pdbx_seq_one_letter_code
_entity_poly.pdbx_strand_id
1 'polypeptide(L)'
;MSQSSRPVAQVVTPEPVVEGAGVHLRRSIGTRKLDHLDPFLLLDHFESVNPADYEAGFPYHPHRGIETVTLVRKGEVRHGDSLGHRGTIGAGDIQWMTSGSGILHEEMPQRRPEGIAGLQL
;
A
#
# COMPACT_ATOMS: atom_id res chain seq x y z
N MET A 1 -18.89 14.46 -27.38
CA MET A 1 -19.34 13.89 -26.09
C MET A 1 -19.49 15.05 -25.12
N SER A 2 -20.67 15.24 -24.54
CA SER A 2 -20.86 16.26 -23.49
C SER A 2 -20.12 15.80 -22.24
N GLN A 3 -19.06 16.50 -21.84
CA GLN A 3 -18.40 16.28 -20.55
C GLN A 3 -19.28 16.89 -19.46
N SER A 4 -20.18 16.09 -18.89
CA SER A 4 -20.79 16.44 -17.60
C SER A 4 -19.77 16.16 -16.48
N SER A 5 -19.50 17.15 -15.64
CA SER A 5 -18.65 16.96 -14.46
C SER A 5 -19.30 15.94 -13.51
N ARG A 6 -18.56 14.91 -13.09
CA ARG A 6 -19.02 13.98 -12.04
C ARG A 6 -18.98 14.70 -10.68
N PRO A 7 -20.11 14.83 -9.95
CA PRO A 7 -20.08 15.44 -8.62
C PRO A 7 -19.41 14.51 -7.61
N VAL A 8 -18.83 15.09 -6.55
CA VAL A 8 -18.35 14.32 -5.40
C VAL A 8 -19.55 13.78 -4.64
N ALA A 9 -19.72 12.46 -4.61
CA ALA A 9 -20.82 11.83 -3.88
C ALA A 9 -20.56 11.76 -2.37
N GLN A 10 -19.31 11.53 -1.97
CA GLN A 10 -18.93 11.38 -0.57
C GLN A 10 -17.46 11.77 -0.37
N VAL A 11 -17.15 12.35 0.79
CA VAL A 11 -15.78 12.57 1.27
C VAL A 11 -15.50 11.62 2.43
N VAL A 12 -14.46 10.81 2.28
CA VAL A 12 -13.97 9.89 3.31
C VAL A 12 -12.66 10.43 3.86
N THR A 13 -12.62 10.63 5.17
CA THR A 13 -11.39 10.94 5.89
C THR A 13 -10.72 9.62 6.24
N PRO A 14 -9.44 9.40 5.88
CA PRO A 14 -8.74 8.15 6.20
C PRO A 14 -8.62 7.92 7.72
N GLU A 15 -8.75 6.68 8.15
CA GLU A 15 -8.62 6.25 9.55
C GLU A 15 -7.18 5.77 9.83
N PRO A 16 -6.55 6.15 10.95
CA PRO A 16 -5.24 5.62 11.32
C PRO A 16 -5.34 4.12 11.66
N VAL A 17 -4.43 3.31 11.13
CA VAL A 17 -4.34 1.87 11.41
C VAL A 17 -2.90 1.44 11.66
N VAL A 18 -2.73 0.32 12.35
CA VAL A 18 -1.43 -0.32 12.58
C VAL A 18 -1.48 -1.73 11.99
N GLU A 19 -0.57 -2.04 11.07
CA GLU A 19 -0.57 -3.29 10.29
C GLU A 19 0.84 -3.87 10.19
N GLY A 20 0.97 -5.05 9.57
CA GLY A 20 2.26 -5.71 9.40
C GLY A 20 2.97 -5.94 10.74
N ALA A 21 4.24 -5.57 10.82
CA ALA A 21 5.03 -5.66 12.05
C ALA A 21 4.98 -4.36 12.89
N GLY A 22 3.84 -3.65 12.91
CA GLY A 22 3.65 -2.42 13.68
C GLY A 22 3.72 -1.14 12.84
N VAL A 23 3.50 -1.24 11.53
CA VAL A 23 3.57 -0.11 10.60
C VAL A 23 2.35 0.79 10.76
N HIS A 24 2.57 2.09 10.91
CA HIS A 24 1.52 3.10 10.99
C HIS A 24 1.08 3.56 9.59
N LEU A 25 -0.23 3.47 9.33
CA LEU A 25 -0.84 3.79 8.05
C LEU A 25 -2.10 4.65 8.23
N ARG A 26 -2.64 5.11 7.11
CA ARG A 26 -3.99 5.69 7.03
C ARG A 26 -4.81 4.98 5.96
N ARG A 27 -5.92 4.34 6.35
CA ARG A 27 -6.79 3.56 5.47
C ARG A 27 -8.02 4.35 5.03
N SER A 28 -8.32 4.31 3.73
CA SER A 28 -9.51 4.95 3.16
C SER A 28 -10.59 3.93 2.75
N ILE A 29 -10.26 3.05 1.80
CA ILE A 29 -11.11 1.94 1.35
C ILE A 29 -10.86 0.73 2.26
N GLY A 30 -11.90 -0.03 2.60
CA GLY A 30 -11.82 -1.14 3.55
C GLY A 30 -12.04 -0.71 5.00
N THR A 31 -12.48 0.53 5.22
CA THR A 31 -12.96 1.02 6.53
C THR A 31 -14.46 0.76 6.69
N ARG A 32 -15.02 0.90 7.90
CA ARG A 32 -16.49 0.79 8.08
C ARG A 32 -17.27 1.85 7.30
N LYS A 33 -16.66 3.01 7.01
CA LYS A 33 -17.30 4.11 6.28
C LYS A 33 -17.30 3.90 4.77
N LEU A 34 -16.39 3.07 4.25
CA LEU A 34 -16.25 2.71 2.85
C LEU A 34 -15.77 1.27 2.76
N ASP A 35 -16.66 0.34 3.12
CA ASP A 35 -16.39 -1.10 3.24
C ASP A 35 -16.53 -1.84 1.92
N HIS A 36 -17.10 -1.20 0.89
CA HIS A 36 -17.27 -1.76 -0.44
C HIS A 36 -17.15 -0.69 -1.53
N LEU A 37 -16.17 -0.85 -2.42
CA LEU A 37 -15.99 -0.01 -3.60
C LEU A 37 -15.45 -0.84 -4.78
N ASP A 38 -16.25 -1.79 -5.27
CA ASP A 38 -15.90 -2.65 -6.41
C ASP A 38 -15.31 -1.84 -7.59
N PRO A 39 -14.11 -2.17 -8.11
CA PRO A 39 -13.28 -3.36 -7.81
C PRO A 39 -12.19 -3.19 -6.74
N PHE A 40 -12.17 -2.05 -6.05
CA PHE A 40 -11.14 -1.73 -5.05
C PHE A 40 -11.51 -2.27 -3.67
N LEU A 41 -10.58 -3.00 -3.07
CA LEU A 41 -10.79 -3.67 -1.79
C LEU A 41 -10.25 -2.87 -0.61
N LEU A 42 -9.12 -2.19 -0.80
CA LEU A 42 -8.38 -1.51 0.24
C LEU A 42 -7.59 -0.35 -0.35
N LEU A 43 -7.35 0.72 0.42
CA LEU A 43 -6.40 1.76 0.02
C LEU A 43 -5.73 2.32 1.26
N ASP A 44 -4.44 2.03 1.38
CA ASP A 44 -3.59 2.51 2.46
C ASP A 44 -2.62 3.58 1.96
N HIS A 45 -2.49 4.63 2.76
CA HIS A 45 -1.47 5.66 2.64
C HIS A 45 -0.46 5.48 3.78
N PHE A 46 0.77 5.14 3.41
CA PHE A 46 1.91 5.12 4.33
C PHE A 46 2.71 6.42 4.15
N GLU A 47 2.95 7.17 5.22
CA GLU A 47 3.89 8.30 5.23
C GLU A 47 4.41 8.54 6.65
N SER A 48 5.72 8.48 6.83
CA SER A 48 6.37 8.89 8.09
C SER A 48 7.85 9.17 7.89
N VAL A 49 8.37 10.10 8.70
CA VAL A 49 9.81 10.39 8.84
C VAL A 49 10.43 9.68 10.04
N ASN A 50 9.62 9.10 10.93
CA ASN A 50 10.07 8.34 12.09
C ASN A 50 10.22 6.85 11.71
N PRO A 51 11.44 6.28 11.69
CA PRO A 51 11.64 4.88 11.31
C PRO A 51 10.85 3.87 12.14
N ALA A 52 10.61 4.15 13.42
CA ALA A 52 9.83 3.26 14.28
C ALA A 52 8.39 3.05 13.79
N ASP A 53 7.87 3.94 12.95
CA ASP A 53 6.53 3.83 12.37
C ASP A 53 6.47 2.92 11.15
N TYR A 54 7.61 2.52 10.56
CA TYR A 54 7.60 1.83 9.25
C TYR A 54 8.69 0.78 9.03
N GLU A 55 9.84 0.84 9.71
CA GLU A 55 11.02 0.06 9.34
C GLU A 55 10.86 -1.45 9.54
N ALA A 56 9.97 -1.84 10.45
CA ALA A 56 9.61 -3.24 10.66
C ALA A 56 8.83 -3.83 9.46
N GLY A 57 8.22 -2.97 8.64
CA GLY A 57 7.60 -3.33 7.38
C GLY A 57 6.48 -4.37 7.49
N PHE A 58 6.30 -5.09 6.39
CA PHE A 58 5.39 -6.21 6.26
C PHE A 58 6.23 -7.46 5.96
N PRO A 59 6.63 -8.22 7.00
CA PRO A 59 7.30 -9.51 6.80
C PRO A 59 6.44 -10.46 5.95
N TYR A 60 7.02 -11.59 5.56
CA TYR A 60 6.34 -12.58 4.73
C TYR A 60 4.88 -12.85 5.13
N HIS A 61 3.95 -12.49 4.25
CA HIS A 61 2.51 -12.65 4.40
C HIS A 61 1.86 -13.08 3.08
N PRO A 62 0.69 -13.75 3.11
CA PRO A 62 0.06 -14.29 1.90
C PRO A 62 -0.94 -13.30 1.27
N HIS A 63 -1.04 -13.35 -0.06
CA HIS A 63 -2.20 -12.86 -0.82
C HIS A 63 -2.72 -13.93 -1.79
N ARG A 64 -4.02 -13.89 -2.09
CA ARG A 64 -4.67 -14.76 -3.06
C ARG A 64 -5.90 -14.09 -3.65
N GLY A 65 -6.11 -14.24 -4.95
CA GLY A 65 -7.32 -13.79 -5.66
C GLY A 65 -7.41 -12.28 -5.84
N ILE A 66 -6.34 -11.54 -5.56
CA ILE A 66 -6.28 -10.08 -5.66
C ILE A 66 -5.01 -9.65 -6.40
N GLU A 67 -4.95 -8.38 -6.74
CA GLU A 67 -3.72 -7.71 -7.12
C GLU A 67 -3.39 -6.67 -6.06
N THR A 68 -2.10 -6.39 -5.86
CA THR A 68 -1.65 -5.25 -5.06
C THR A 68 -0.89 -4.29 -5.94
N VAL A 69 -1.12 -2.99 -5.76
CA VAL A 69 -0.40 -1.93 -6.47
C VAL A 69 0.26 -1.01 -5.46
N THR A 70 1.58 -1.09 -5.36
CA THR A 70 2.39 -0.26 -4.46
C THR A 70 3.08 0.85 -5.27
N LEU A 71 2.75 2.11 -4.94
CA LEU A 71 3.39 3.31 -5.48
C LEU A 71 4.22 3.97 -4.38
N VAL A 72 5.52 4.12 -4.60
CA VAL A 72 6.40 4.84 -3.66
C VAL A 72 6.58 6.27 -4.16
N ARG A 73 6.28 7.25 -3.31
CA ARG A 73 6.44 8.69 -3.59
C ARG A 73 7.72 9.28 -2.99
N LYS A 74 8.19 8.74 -1.87
CA LYS A 74 9.44 9.12 -1.18
C LYS A 74 10.03 7.89 -0.50
N GLY A 75 11.36 7.85 -0.41
CA GLY A 75 12.09 6.72 0.15
C GLY A 75 12.12 5.53 -0.81
N GLU A 76 12.26 4.32 -0.25
CA GLU A 76 12.30 3.08 -1.01
C GLU A 76 11.74 1.90 -0.20
N VAL A 77 11.19 0.91 -0.89
CA VAL A 77 10.70 -0.35 -0.32
C VAL A 77 11.42 -1.50 -1.00
N ARG A 78 12.09 -2.37 -0.23
CA ARG A 78 12.58 -3.66 -0.76
C ARG A 78 11.46 -4.68 -0.69
N HIS A 79 11.31 -5.48 -1.74
CA HIS A 79 10.34 -6.56 -1.74
C HIS A 79 11.00 -7.90 -2.11
N GLY A 80 10.37 -8.99 -1.68
CA GLY A 80 10.74 -10.36 -2.04
C GLY A 80 9.53 -11.27 -2.00
N ASP A 81 9.49 -12.29 -2.88
CA ASP A 81 8.35 -13.22 -2.96
C ASP A 81 8.76 -14.70 -2.94
N SER A 82 7.75 -15.57 -2.82
CA SER A 82 7.89 -17.02 -2.80
C SER A 82 8.29 -17.65 -4.13
N LEU A 83 8.27 -16.88 -5.24
CA LEU A 83 8.77 -17.31 -6.55
C LEU A 83 10.26 -16.97 -6.72
N GLY A 84 10.85 -16.28 -5.74
CA GLY A 84 12.25 -15.88 -5.75
C GLY A 84 12.50 -14.51 -6.36
N HIS A 85 11.46 -13.77 -6.76
CA HIS A 85 11.64 -12.40 -7.23
C HIS A 85 12.01 -11.50 -6.07
N ARG A 86 12.88 -10.52 -6.35
CA ARG A 86 13.31 -9.50 -5.41
C ARG A 86 13.54 -8.20 -6.15
N GLY A 87 13.30 -7.10 -5.49
CA GLY A 87 13.49 -5.78 -6.09
C GLY A 87 13.41 -4.66 -5.07
N THR A 88 13.59 -3.45 -5.56
CA THR A 88 13.42 -2.21 -4.80
C THR A 88 12.47 -1.31 -5.58
N ILE A 89 11.44 -0.82 -4.90
CA ILE A 89 10.48 0.17 -5.40
C ILE A 89 10.95 1.52 -4.84
N GLY A 90 11.58 2.34 -5.68
CA GLY A 90 12.06 3.67 -5.31
C GLY A 90 11.02 4.77 -5.50
N ALA A 91 11.38 6.00 -5.15
CA ALA A 91 10.52 7.16 -5.36
C ALA A 91 10.17 7.35 -6.85
N GLY A 92 8.86 7.31 -7.16
CA GLY A 92 8.31 7.37 -8.51
C GLY A 92 8.00 5.99 -9.13
N ASP A 93 8.49 4.91 -8.53
CA ASP A 93 8.29 3.55 -9.03
C ASP A 93 6.95 2.97 -8.60
N ILE A 94 6.47 2.01 -9.40
CA ILE A 94 5.26 1.24 -9.15
C ILE A 94 5.62 -0.24 -9.21
N GLN A 95 5.12 -1.00 -8.25
CA GLN A 95 4.96 -2.44 -8.37
C GLN A 95 3.50 -2.78 -8.53
N TRP A 96 3.19 -3.59 -9.55
CA TRP A 96 1.89 -4.22 -9.72
C TRP A 96 2.09 -5.73 -9.60
N MET A 97 1.52 -6.33 -8.55
CA MET A 97 1.68 -7.75 -8.26
C MET A 97 0.34 -8.48 -8.39
N THR A 98 0.27 -9.44 -9.31
CA THR A 98 -0.90 -10.32 -9.47
C THR A 98 -0.72 -11.58 -8.62
N SER A 99 -1.44 -11.71 -7.50
CA SER A 99 -1.29 -12.87 -6.60
C SER A 99 -1.89 -14.16 -7.16
N GLY A 100 -2.93 -14.07 -8.00
CA GLY A 100 -3.57 -15.21 -8.64
C GLY A 100 -3.98 -16.30 -7.64
N SER A 101 -3.47 -17.52 -7.82
CA SER A 101 -3.76 -18.65 -6.92
C SER A 101 -3.10 -18.55 -5.54
N GLY A 102 -2.10 -17.69 -5.37
CA GLY A 102 -1.44 -17.41 -4.11
C GLY A 102 0.01 -16.96 -4.28
N ILE A 103 0.43 -16.00 -3.47
CA ILE A 103 1.83 -15.60 -3.31
C ILE A 103 2.12 -15.31 -1.83
N LEU A 104 3.30 -15.71 -1.33
CA LEU A 104 3.84 -15.14 -0.09
C LEU A 104 4.87 -14.09 -0.46
N HIS A 105 4.79 -12.92 0.16
CA HIS A 105 5.72 -11.84 -0.11
C HIS A 105 5.98 -10.97 1.12
N GLU A 106 7.07 -10.21 1.09
CA GLU A 106 7.42 -9.22 2.09
C GLU A 106 7.64 -7.85 1.43
N GLU A 107 7.31 -6.79 2.16
CA GLU A 107 7.48 -5.39 1.75
C GLU A 107 8.16 -4.63 2.89
N MET A 108 9.43 -4.28 2.69
CA MET A 108 10.30 -3.78 3.73
C MET A 108 10.76 -2.35 3.39
N PRO A 109 10.10 -1.31 3.93
CA PRO A 109 10.55 0.08 3.75
C PRO A 109 11.96 0.27 4.31
N GLN A 110 12.77 1.07 3.64
CA GLN A 110 14.14 1.32 4.07
C GLN A 110 14.28 2.66 4.76
N ARG A 111 15.14 2.69 5.79
CA ARG A 111 15.45 3.92 6.50
C ARG A 111 16.18 4.89 5.59
N ARG A 112 15.54 6.01 5.30
CA ARG A 112 16.07 7.11 4.49
C ARG A 112 15.89 8.45 5.22
N PRO A 113 16.78 9.44 5.03
CA PRO A 113 16.66 10.76 5.68
C PRO A 113 15.32 11.46 5.41
N GLU A 114 14.77 11.29 4.22
CA GLU A 114 13.49 11.84 3.77
C GLU A 114 12.25 11.10 4.28
N GLY A 115 12.44 9.97 4.99
CA GLY A 115 11.38 9.07 5.42
C GLY A 115 10.84 8.19 4.29
N ILE A 116 9.61 7.71 4.48
CA ILE A 116 8.87 6.93 3.49
C ILE A 116 7.54 7.64 3.21
N ALA A 117 7.08 7.61 1.95
CA ALA A 117 5.72 7.98 1.60
C ALA A 117 5.25 7.20 0.36
N GLY A 118 3.98 6.76 0.34
CA GLY A 118 3.42 6.06 -0.80
C GLY A 118 2.00 5.54 -0.56
N LEU A 119 1.49 4.79 -1.53
CA LEU A 119 0.14 4.25 -1.53
C LEU A 119 0.18 2.75 -1.85
N GLN A 120 -0.73 1.99 -1.26
CA GLN A 120 -1.00 0.61 -1.60
C GLN A 120 -2.51 0.42 -1.83
N LEU A 121 -2.84 -0.08 -3.02
CA LEU A 121 -4.20 -0.40 -3.47
C LEU A 121 -4.36 -1.91 -3.63
#